data_AF-A0A2E8BH17-F1
#
_entry.id   AF-A0A2E8BH17-F1
#
_cell.length_a   1.000
_cell.length_b   1.000
_cell.length_c   1.000
_cell.angle_alpha   90.00
_cell.angle_beta   90.00
_cell.angle_gamma   90.00
#
_symmetry.space_group_name_H-M   'P 1'
#
loop_
_entity.id
_entity.type
_entity.pdbx_description
1 polymer ?
#
loop_
_entity_poly.entity_id
_entity_poly.type
_entity_poly.pdbx_seq_one_letter_code
_entity_poly.pdbx_strand_id
1 'polypeptide(L)'
;MANKIRRPASPSAAERFSTRTRLLAGLLAFVMLGSLVTVTVMGFTDSTNDDNGTVPGTSQVSTATTKVVPTDCPALDKSDGPRLSFSSRPAWCLEDGATYTAVFDTTEGEIRVVLDSKRTPETVNNFVVLANYGYYDDTLLFRLDPTIAIIQGGSPHTNDWSDRGPGYTIADEGGLFKHVGGSLIGPFTYEPGQLIMARSVGPNSSGAQFFFSSGPEVARLDGQGSYIVFGETDADGLAVLENMMGLYEVDPSSPYGGGPKHEITVRSVTITSTKG
;
A
#
# COMPACT_ATOMS: atom_id res chain seq x y z
N MET A 1 -19.93 -6.41 50.48
CA MET A 1 -20.23 -5.70 49.23
C MET A 1 -18.97 -4.94 48.81
N ALA A 2 -18.23 -5.44 47.82
CA ALA A 2 -16.96 -4.84 47.39
C ALA A 2 -17.22 -3.84 46.27
N ASN A 3 -16.83 -2.58 46.49
CA ASN A 3 -17.04 -1.47 45.57
C ASN A 3 -15.97 -1.50 44.48
N LYS A 4 -16.32 -1.90 43.24
CA LYS A 4 -15.41 -1.85 42.08
C LYS A 4 -15.28 -0.41 41.61
N ILE A 5 -14.16 0.22 41.90
CA ILE A 5 -13.78 1.52 41.33
C ILE A 5 -13.38 1.28 39.87
N ARG A 6 -14.21 1.76 38.94
CA ARG A 6 -13.93 1.76 37.50
C ARG A 6 -12.82 2.79 37.23
N ARG A 7 -11.69 2.36 36.66
CA ARG A 7 -10.68 3.29 36.11
C ARG A 7 -11.30 4.09 34.97
N PRO A 8 -11.06 5.40 34.86
CA PRO A 8 -11.50 6.19 33.71
C PRO A 8 -10.78 5.68 32.44
N ALA A 9 -11.50 5.67 31.32
CA ALA A 9 -10.93 5.33 30.02
C ALA A 9 -9.85 6.34 29.63
N SER A 10 -8.76 5.86 29.05
CA SER A 10 -7.75 6.71 28.42
C SER A 10 -8.38 7.48 27.26
N PRO A 11 -8.17 8.80 27.13
CA PRO A 11 -8.67 9.55 25.98
C PRO A 11 -8.03 9.03 24.69
N SER A 12 -8.83 8.97 23.61
CA SER A 12 -8.35 8.53 22.29
C SER A 12 -7.35 9.56 21.73
N ALA A 13 -6.46 9.12 20.83
CA ALA A 13 -5.45 9.98 20.22
C ALA A 13 -6.04 11.25 19.57
N ALA A 14 -7.29 11.17 19.07
CA ALA A 14 -8.03 12.28 18.45
C ALA A 14 -8.37 13.44 19.40
N GLU A 15 -8.47 13.19 20.72
CA GLU A 15 -8.75 14.22 21.72
C GLU A 15 -7.50 15.00 22.15
N ARG A 16 -6.30 14.56 21.74
CA ARG A 16 -5.03 15.21 22.11
C ARG A 16 -4.64 16.40 21.24
N PHE A 17 -5.35 16.64 20.14
CA PHE A 17 -5.02 17.73 19.21
C PHE A 17 -5.98 18.91 19.33
N SER A 18 -5.43 20.05 19.75
CA SER A 18 -6.11 21.35 19.92
C SER A 18 -6.90 21.77 18.68
N THR A 19 -8.07 22.38 18.89
CA THR A 19 -8.98 22.91 17.85
C THR A 19 -8.27 23.84 16.85
N ARG A 20 -7.16 24.49 17.25
CA ARG A 20 -6.36 25.36 16.37
C ARG A 20 -5.51 24.58 15.36
N THR A 21 -5.05 23.38 15.71
CA THR A 21 -4.31 22.47 14.80
C THR A 21 -5.22 21.94 13.68
N ARG A 22 -6.52 21.81 13.95
CA ARG A 22 -7.51 21.24 13.02
C ARG A 22 -7.86 22.15 11.83
N LEU A 23 -7.73 23.48 11.96
CA LEU A 23 -8.19 24.43 10.94
C LEU A 23 -7.15 24.75 9.84
N LEU A 24 -5.85 24.68 10.16
CA LEU A 24 -4.77 24.99 9.20
C LEU A 24 -4.36 23.78 8.35
N ALA A 25 -4.50 22.55 8.87
CA ALA A 25 -4.11 21.33 8.15
C ALA A 25 -5.17 20.82 7.14
N GLY A 26 -6.44 21.21 7.29
CA GLY A 26 -7.56 20.67 6.51
C GLY A 26 -7.61 21.04 5.02
N LEU A 27 -6.80 22.00 4.55
CA LEU A 27 -6.78 22.45 3.15
C LEU A 27 -5.63 21.85 2.32
N LEU A 28 -4.58 21.31 2.97
CA LEU A 28 -3.41 20.71 2.32
C LEU A 28 -3.54 19.19 2.10
N ALA A 29 -4.27 18.48 2.98
CA ALA A 29 -4.36 17.02 3.00
C ALA A 29 -4.91 16.37 1.71
N PHE A 30 -5.85 17.04 1.02
CA PHE A 30 -6.52 16.50 -0.17
C PHE A 30 -5.74 16.69 -1.48
N VAL A 31 -4.84 17.67 -1.56
CA VAL A 31 -4.13 17.98 -2.82
C VAL A 31 -2.92 17.07 -3.01
N MET A 32 -2.30 16.56 -1.93
CA MET A 32 -1.04 15.79 -2.01
C MET A 32 -1.23 14.26 -2.09
N LEU A 33 -2.44 13.73 -1.81
CA LEU A 33 -2.73 12.30 -2.06
C LEU A 33 -2.93 11.97 -3.53
N GLY A 34 -3.12 12.97 -4.39
CA GLY A 34 -3.15 12.84 -5.84
C GLY A 34 -2.15 13.81 -6.43
N SER A 35 -0.90 13.36 -6.58
CA SER A 35 0.12 14.15 -7.28
C SER A 35 -0.14 14.15 -8.79
N LEU A 36 0.19 15.27 -9.44
CA LEU A 36 0.10 15.46 -10.88
C LEU A 36 1.45 15.04 -11.52
N VAL A 37 1.65 13.73 -11.73
CA VAL A 37 2.78 13.23 -12.53
C VAL A 37 2.30 12.98 -13.96
N THR A 38 2.68 13.87 -14.88
CA THR A 38 2.45 13.68 -16.31
C THR A 38 3.41 12.62 -16.87
N VAL A 39 2.94 11.39 -17.05
CA VAL A 39 3.68 10.35 -17.79
C VAL A 39 3.39 10.49 -19.28
N THR A 40 4.35 11.00 -20.05
CA THR A 40 4.27 11.01 -21.52
C THR A 40 4.50 9.60 -22.05
N VAL A 41 3.44 8.94 -22.50
CA VAL A 41 3.53 7.65 -23.22
C VAL A 41 3.88 7.95 -24.69
N MET A 42 5.13 7.70 -25.08
CA MET A 42 5.49 7.63 -26.51
C MET A 42 5.00 6.29 -27.07
N GLY A 43 4.00 6.35 -27.94
CA GLY A 43 3.53 5.21 -28.72
C GLY A 43 4.53 4.85 -29.81
N PHE A 44 4.99 3.60 -29.81
CA PHE A 44 5.64 3.00 -30.97
C PHE A 44 4.61 2.13 -31.69
N THR A 45 4.28 2.52 -32.92
CA THR A 45 3.54 1.72 -33.88
C THR A 45 4.53 0.88 -34.70
N ASP A 46 4.25 -0.41 -34.83
CA ASP A 46 3.88 -1.06 -36.11
C ASP A 46 4.57 -2.42 -36.37
N SER A 47 3.83 -3.20 -37.16
CA SER A 47 4.20 -4.31 -38.04
C SER A 47 3.86 -5.73 -37.59
N THR A 48 2.74 -6.15 -38.19
CA THR A 48 2.23 -7.48 -38.50
C THR A 48 3.27 -8.51 -38.97
N ASN A 49 3.07 -9.78 -38.59
CA ASN A 49 3.03 -10.88 -39.57
C ASN A 49 2.39 -12.14 -38.97
N ASP A 50 1.42 -12.68 -39.71
CA ASP A 50 0.83 -14.00 -39.56
C ASP A 50 1.88 -15.09 -39.89
N ASP A 51 1.82 -16.23 -39.20
CA ASP A 51 1.96 -17.52 -39.87
C ASP A 51 1.37 -18.68 -39.06
N ASN A 52 0.64 -19.53 -39.78
CA ASN A 52 -0.16 -20.68 -39.34
C ASN A 52 0.64 -21.98 -39.56
N GLY A 53 0.59 -22.95 -38.63
CA GLY A 53 1.25 -24.25 -38.83
C GLY A 53 1.05 -25.31 -37.74
N THR A 54 -0.03 -26.08 -37.87
CA THR A 54 -0.14 -27.55 -37.73
C THR A 54 0.44 -28.30 -36.49
N VAL A 55 -0.47 -28.94 -35.72
CA VAL A 55 -0.24 -30.04 -34.74
C VAL A 55 -0.26 -31.40 -35.48
N PRO A 56 0.45 -32.48 -35.06
CA PRO A 56 -0.09 -33.41 -34.02
C PRO A 56 0.97 -34.19 -33.19
N GLY A 57 0.60 -34.64 -31.98
CA GLY A 57 1.37 -35.70 -31.28
C GLY A 57 1.04 -35.90 -29.80
N THR A 58 0.10 -36.79 -29.50
CA THR A 58 -0.19 -37.32 -28.15
C THR A 58 0.91 -38.24 -27.64
N SER A 59 1.38 -38.02 -26.40
CA SER A 59 1.96 -39.04 -25.52
C SER A 59 1.76 -38.63 -24.06
N GLN A 60 0.99 -39.44 -23.33
CA GLN A 60 0.80 -39.36 -21.89
C GLN A 60 2.00 -39.99 -21.18
N VAL A 61 2.65 -39.30 -20.22
CA VAL A 61 3.36 -39.94 -19.09
C VAL A 61 3.39 -38.99 -17.86
N SER A 62 2.94 -39.56 -16.74
CA SER A 62 3.23 -39.32 -15.31
C SER A 62 3.20 -37.92 -14.68
N THR A 63 2.24 -37.81 -13.77
CA THR A 63 2.16 -36.95 -12.58
C THR A 63 3.46 -36.89 -11.78
N ALA A 64 4.06 -35.70 -11.76
CA ALA A 64 4.82 -35.17 -10.63
C ALA A 64 4.41 -33.70 -10.49
N THR A 65 3.75 -33.35 -9.39
CA THR A 65 3.34 -31.97 -9.09
C THR A 65 4.58 -31.18 -8.65
N THR A 66 5.41 -30.80 -9.61
CA THR A 66 6.43 -29.78 -9.43
C THR A 66 5.70 -28.44 -9.34
N LYS A 67 5.85 -27.74 -8.20
CA LYS A 67 5.45 -26.33 -8.10
C LYS A 67 6.15 -25.58 -9.24
N VAL A 68 5.39 -25.15 -10.24
CA VAL A 68 5.87 -24.15 -11.19
C VAL A 68 5.88 -22.85 -10.41
N VAL A 69 6.99 -22.58 -9.71
CA VAL A 69 7.33 -21.18 -9.40
C VAL A 69 7.53 -20.55 -10.78
N PRO A 70 6.74 -19.54 -11.17
CA PRO A 70 7.00 -18.83 -12.40
C PRO A 70 8.45 -18.37 -12.35
N THR A 71 9.24 -18.71 -13.37
CA THR A 71 10.71 -18.56 -13.38
C THR A 71 11.21 -17.12 -13.17
N ASP A 72 10.30 -16.14 -13.14
CA ASP A 72 10.55 -14.71 -13.01
C ASP A 72 10.15 -14.13 -11.64
N CYS A 73 9.69 -14.97 -10.70
CA CYS A 73 9.32 -14.53 -9.35
C CYS A 73 10.56 -14.38 -8.46
N PRO A 74 10.66 -13.29 -7.67
CA PRO A 74 11.79 -13.10 -6.76
C PRO A 74 11.81 -14.17 -5.66
N ALA A 75 13.01 -14.51 -5.22
CA ALA A 75 13.23 -15.34 -4.05
C ALA A 75 12.63 -14.70 -2.79
N LEU A 76 11.91 -15.50 -1.99
CA LEU A 76 11.25 -15.03 -0.76
C LEU A 76 12.25 -14.54 0.31
N ASP A 77 13.50 -14.99 0.23
CA ASP A 77 14.60 -14.59 1.12
C ASP A 77 15.37 -13.36 0.62
N LYS A 78 14.89 -12.72 -0.45
CA LYS A 78 15.50 -11.56 -1.11
C LYS A 78 16.92 -11.82 -1.65
N SER A 79 17.29 -13.08 -1.89
CA SER A 79 18.62 -13.44 -2.41
C SER A 79 18.92 -12.89 -3.81
N ASP A 80 17.90 -12.50 -4.57
CA ASP A 80 18.04 -11.81 -5.87
C ASP A 80 18.53 -10.35 -5.74
N GLY A 81 18.57 -9.82 -4.52
CA GLY A 81 19.00 -8.45 -4.23
C GLY A 81 17.92 -7.38 -4.51
N PRO A 82 18.21 -6.12 -4.14
CA PRO A 82 17.23 -5.05 -4.23
C PRO A 82 16.96 -4.65 -5.69
N ARG A 83 15.68 -4.51 -6.05
CA ARG A 83 15.26 -3.98 -7.36
C ARG A 83 14.21 -2.89 -7.21
N LEU A 84 14.59 -1.67 -7.60
CA LEU A 84 13.75 -0.46 -7.46
C LEU A 84 13.13 0.01 -8.79
N SER A 85 13.49 -0.60 -9.92
CA SER A 85 12.99 -0.19 -11.24
C SER A 85 12.70 -1.37 -12.14
N PHE A 86 11.59 -1.27 -12.85
CA PHE A 86 10.99 -2.31 -13.67
C PHE A 86 10.54 -1.70 -15.00
N SER A 87 10.76 -2.42 -16.09
CA SER A 87 10.33 -2.02 -17.44
C SER A 87 8.83 -2.24 -17.68
N SER A 88 8.20 -3.07 -16.86
CA SER A 88 6.79 -3.45 -16.96
C SER A 88 6.31 -3.97 -15.60
N ARG A 89 4.98 -4.18 -15.48
CA ARG A 89 4.41 -4.88 -14.32
C ARG A 89 5.07 -6.25 -14.12
N PRO A 90 5.25 -6.68 -12.85
CA PRO A 90 5.85 -7.96 -12.53
C PRO A 90 4.98 -9.12 -12.97
N ALA A 91 5.62 -10.29 -13.12
CA ALA A 91 4.92 -11.54 -13.33
C ALA A 91 3.98 -11.87 -12.16
N TRP A 92 3.02 -12.75 -12.42
CA TRP A 92 2.15 -13.27 -11.37
C TRP A 92 2.92 -14.26 -10.49
N CYS A 93 2.94 -14.02 -9.18
CA CYS A 93 3.70 -14.81 -8.20
C CYS A 93 2.86 -15.30 -7.02
N LEU A 94 1.54 -15.03 -7.04
CA LEU A 94 0.64 -15.54 -6.02
C LEU A 94 0.30 -17.00 -6.31
N GLU A 95 0.39 -17.84 -5.27
CA GLU A 95 -0.05 -19.22 -5.28
C GLU A 95 -1.55 -19.29 -4.94
N ASP A 96 -2.29 -20.06 -5.73
CA ASP A 96 -3.72 -20.28 -5.50
C ASP A 96 -3.99 -20.86 -4.10
N GLY A 97 -4.97 -20.28 -3.42
CA GLY A 97 -5.42 -20.73 -2.09
C GLY A 97 -4.47 -20.39 -0.94
N ALA A 98 -3.37 -19.69 -1.18
CA ALA A 98 -2.49 -19.21 -0.13
C ALA A 98 -3.01 -17.90 0.50
N THR A 99 -2.86 -17.80 1.82
CA THR A 99 -3.02 -16.54 2.56
C THR A 99 -1.67 -15.89 2.70
N TYR A 100 -1.56 -14.62 2.31
CA TYR A 100 -0.33 -13.85 2.40
C TYR A 100 -0.38 -12.87 3.58
N THR A 101 0.73 -12.76 4.30
CA THR A 101 0.91 -11.79 5.38
C THR A 101 2.19 -11.01 5.15
N ALA A 102 2.07 -9.68 5.06
CA ALA A 102 3.19 -8.77 5.06
C ALA A 102 3.57 -8.42 6.51
N VAL A 103 4.84 -8.58 6.85
CA VAL A 103 5.40 -8.23 8.15
C VAL A 103 6.32 -7.04 7.95
N PHE A 104 5.90 -5.87 8.43
CA PHE A 104 6.69 -4.65 8.40
C PHE A 104 7.49 -4.57 9.69
N ASP A 105 8.81 -4.66 9.58
CA ASP A 105 9.73 -4.38 10.67
C ASP A 105 10.06 -2.88 10.65
N THR A 106 9.55 -2.12 11.61
CA THR A 106 9.75 -0.66 11.65
C THR A 106 10.57 -0.23 12.87
N THR A 107 10.94 1.05 12.95
CA THR A 107 11.57 1.63 14.14
C THR A 107 10.62 1.73 15.34
N GLU A 108 9.30 1.75 15.10
CA GLU A 108 8.29 1.91 16.16
C GLU A 108 7.61 0.59 16.56
N GLY A 109 7.96 -0.52 15.90
CA GLY A 109 7.41 -1.85 16.17
C GLY A 109 7.13 -2.65 14.91
N GLU A 110 6.74 -3.91 15.10
CA GLU A 110 6.30 -4.79 14.02
C GLU A 110 4.82 -4.55 13.69
N ILE A 111 4.47 -4.48 12.40
CA ILE A 111 3.07 -4.43 11.93
C ILE A 111 2.84 -5.63 11.01
N ARG A 112 1.88 -6.49 11.37
CA ARG A 112 1.47 -7.65 10.58
C ARG A 112 0.20 -7.34 9.81
N VAL A 113 0.20 -7.56 8.51
CA VAL A 113 -0.92 -7.25 7.63
C VAL A 113 -1.30 -8.48 6.84
N VAL A 114 -2.53 -8.97 7.00
CA VAL A 114 -3.09 -10.00 6.13
C VAL A 114 -3.53 -9.34 4.83
N LEU A 115 -3.02 -9.84 3.70
CA LEU A 115 -3.27 -9.26 2.37
C LEU A 115 -4.54 -9.86 1.74
N ASP A 116 -5.39 -9.02 1.15
CA ASP A 116 -6.65 -9.44 0.52
C ASP A 116 -6.44 -9.82 -0.96
N SER A 117 -5.78 -10.96 -1.18
CA SER A 117 -5.57 -11.50 -2.53
C SER A 117 -6.86 -11.95 -3.21
N LYS A 118 -8.00 -12.00 -2.51
CA LYS A 118 -9.29 -12.37 -3.12
C LYS A 118 -9.98 -11.16 -3.75
N ARG A 119 -9.96 -10.01 -3.07
CA ARG A 119 -10.59 -8.79 -3.55
C ARG A 119 -9.67 -7.99 -4.48
N THR A 120 -8.39 -7.92 -4.16
CA THR A 120 -7.40 -7.08 -4.86
C THR A 120 -6.15 -7.88 -5.24
N PRO A 121 -6.29 -8.93 -6.07
CA PRO A 121 -5.18 -9.82 -6.36
C PRO A 121 -4.02 -9.16 -7.11
N GLU A 122 -4.27 -8.22 -8.03
CA GLU A 122 -3.20 -7.59 -8.81
C GLU A 122 -2.36 -6.66 -7.94
N THR A 123 -2.99 -5.95 -7.03
CA THR A 123 -2.36 -5.07 -6.03
C THR A 123 -1.55 -5.90 -5.05
N VAL A 124 -2.10 -7.01 -4.56
CA VAL A 124 -1.36 -7.92 -3.69
C VAL A 124 -0.18 -8.55 -4.41
N ASN A 125 -0.34 -8.97 -5.67
CA ASN A 125 0.77 -9.51 -6.46
C ASN A 125 1.88 -8.47 -6.64
N ASN A 126 1.50 -7.24 -7.02
CA ASN A 126 2.42 -6.11 -7.14
C ASN A 126 3.19 -5.88 -5.83
N PHE A 127 2.47 -5.77 -4.71
CA PHE A 127 3.08 -5.51 -3.41
C PHE A 127 4.03 -6.65 -2.98
N VAL A 128 3.61 -7.90 -3.12
CA VAL A 128 4.40 -9.09 -2.76
C VAL A 128 5.69 -9.16 -3.56
N VAL A 129 5.62 -8.96 -4.88
CA VAL A 129 6.81 -9.00 -5.73
C VAL A 129 7.78 -7.88 -5.36
N LEU A 130 7.28 -6.64 -5.18
CA LEU A 130 8.12 -5.52 -4.78
C LEU A 130 8.77 -5.76 -3.40
N ALA A 131 8.02 -6.25 -2.41
CA ALA A 131 8.56 -6.58 -1.10
C ALA A 131 9.65 -7.66 -1.15
N ASN A 132 9.46 -8.72 -1.95
CA ASN A 132 10.47 -9.79 -2.12
C ASN A 132 11.71 -9.32 -2.90
N TYR A 133 11.62 -8.25 -3.70
CA TYR A 133 12.77 -7.55 -4.26
C TYR A 133 13.35 -6.49 -3.30
N GLY A 134 12.97 -6.48 -2.03
CA GLY A 134 13.46 -5.50 -1.05
C GLY A 134 13.10 -4.04 -1.36
N TYR A 135 12.08 -3.79 -2.19
CA TYR A 135 11.71 -2.45 -2.66
C TYR A 135 11.37 -1.48 -1.52
N TYR A 136 10.83 -2.00 -0.42
CA TYR A 136 10.38 -1.22 0.73
C TYR A 136 11.39 -1.18 1.88
N ASP A 137 12.53 -1.87 1.74
CA ASP A 137 13.54 -1.95 2.78
C ASP A 137 14.27 -0.60 2.90
N ASP A 138 14.57 -0.21 4.13
CA ASP A 138 15.18 1.07 4.50
C ASP A 138 14.47 2.32 3.94
N THR A 139 13.13 2.25 3.84
CA THR A 139 12.29 3.39 3.40
C THR A 139 11.63 4.10 4.56
N LEU A 140 11.34 5.40 4.40
CA LEU A 140 10.66 6.18 5.43
C LEU A 140 9.13 6.08 5.34
N LEU A 141 8.48 6.11 6.49
CA LEU A 141 7.09 6.53 6.64
C LEU A 141 7.08 8.07 6.74
N PHE A 142 7.22 8.72 5.58
CA PHE A 142 7.57 10.12 5.46
C PHE A 142 6.43 11.10 5.72
N ARG A 143 5.17 10.65 5.73
CA ARG A 143 4.00 11.50 5.96
C ARG A 143 3.06 10.90 6.99
N LEU A 144 2.82 11.66 8.06
CA LEU A 144 1.74 11.45 9.01
C LEU A 144 0.72 12.57 8.81
N ASP A 145 -0.56 12.22 8.68
CA ASP A 145 -1.64 13.19 8.55
C ASP A 145 -2.76 12.90 9.57
N PRO A 146 -2.79 13.60 10.71
CA PRO A 146 -3.80 13.38 11.74
C PRO A 146 -5.22 13.78 11.31
N THR A 147 -5.39 14.55 10.24
CA THR A 147 -6.72 15.02 9.83
C THR A 147 -7.57 13.93 9.19
N ILE A 148 -6.89 12.93 8.62
CA ILE A 148 -7.43 11.74 7.98
C ILE A 148 -6.79 10.44 8.51
N ALA A 149 -6.03 10.54 9.61
CA ALA A 149 -5.35 9.44 10.29
C ALA A 149 -4.58 8.48 9.34
N ILE A 150 -3.76 9.02 8.43
CA ILE A 150 -2.94 8.20 7.53
C ILE A 150 -1.44 8.29 7.85
N ILE A 151 -0.74 7.18 7.58
CA ILE A 151 0.73 7.06 7.66
C ILE A 151 1.23 6.53 6.32
N GLN A 152 1.89 7.36 5.53
CA GLN A 152 2.26 7.08 4.13
C GLN A 152 3.76 6.82 3.98
N GLY A 153 4.10 5.87 3.10
CA GLY A 153 5.47 5.44 2.80
C GLY A 153 5.58 4.72 1.44
N GLY A 154 6.67 3.97 1.26
CA GLY A 154 6.92 3.17 0.04
C GLY A 154 7.57 3.94 -1.12
N SER A 155 8.43 4.90 -0.79
CA SER A 155 9.15 5.77 -1.74
C SER A 155 10.68 5.58 -1.65
N PRO A 156 11.25 4.49 -2.18
CA PRO A 156 12.67 4.18 -1.98
C PRO A 156 13.66 5.11 -2.70
N HIS A 157 13.23 5.88 -3.70
CA HIS A 157 14.12 6.78 -4.44
C HIS A 157 14.27 8.15 -3.76
N THR A 158 13.23 8.60 -3.05
CA THR A 158 13.11 9.99 -2.60
C THR A 158 12.71 10.11 -1.13
N ASN A 159 12.09 9.07 -0.55
CA ASN A 159 11.43 9.13 0.75
C ASN A 159 10.41 10.27 0.86
N ASP A 160 9.74 10.61 -0.24
CA ASP A 160 8.66 11.59 -0.27
C ASP A 160 7.59 11.26 -1.33
N TRP A 161 6.59 12.12 -1.45
CA TRP A 161 5.47 11.95 -2.39
C TRP A 161 5.89 12.00 -3.87
N SER A 162 7.04 12.57 -4.19
CA SER A 162 7.53 12.78 -5.56
C SER A 162 8.21 11.55 -6.17
N ASP A 163 8.27 10.44 -5.42
CA ASP A 163 8.82 9.18 -5.91
C ASP A 163 8.15 8.73 -7.21
N ARG A 164 8.97 8.44 -8.22
CA ARG A 164 8.52 7.96 -9.52
C ARG A 164 7.93 6.54 -9.49
N GLY A 165 8.03 5.85 -8.36
CA GLY A 165 7.57 4.48 -8.20
C GLY A 165 8.43 3.47 -8.97
N PRO A 166 7.90 2.26 -9.22
CA PRO A 166 8.69 1.14 -9.75
C PRO A 166 8.93 1.23 -11.27
N GLY A 167 8.45 2.29 -11.94
CA GLY A 167 8.54 2.44 -13.41
C GLY A 167 7.28 2.00 -14.17
N TYR A 168 6.21 1.64 -13.46
CA TYR A 168 4.89 1.33 -14.01
C TYR A 168 3.78 1.71 -13.02
N THR A 169 2.53 1.70 -13.47
CA THR A 169 1.34 1.78 -12.62
C THR A 169 0.49 0.51 -12.74
N ILE A 170 -0.38 0.29 -11.76
CA ILE A 170 -1.35 -0.81 -11.72
C ILE A 170 -2.77 -0.29 -11.94
N ALA A 171 -3.65 -1.18 -12.42
CA ALA A 171 -5.05 -0.85 -12.66
C ALA A 171 -5.82 -0.74 -11.33
N ASP A 172 -6.87 0.07 -11.33
CA ASP A 172 -7.87 0.09 -10.27
C ASP A 172 -8.63 -1.24 -10.25
N GLU A 173 -8.82 -1.83 -9.07
CA GLU A 173 -9.48 -3.13 -8.91
C GLU A 173 -10.26 -3.24 -7.58
N GLY A 174 -10.89 -4.40 -7.32
CA GLY A 174 -11.68 -4.63 -6.10
C GLY A 174 -13.09 -4.04 -6.12
N GLY A 175 -13.58 -3.68 -7.32
CA GLY A 175 -14.97 -3.29 -7.61
C GLY A 175 -15.07 -2.25 -8.72
N LEU A 176 -16.21 -1.54 -8.79
CA LEU A 176 -16.49 -0.57 -9.85
C LEU A 176 -15.92 0.82 -9.52
N PHE A 177 -15.10 1.34 -10.41
CA PHE A 177 -14.62 2.72 -10.41
C PHE A 177 -15.36 3.54 -11.47
N LYS A 178 -15.81 4.74 -11.11
CA LYS A 178 -16.58 5.61 -12.02
C LYS A 178 -16.28 7.08 -11.79
N HIS A 179 -16.40 7.88 -12.84
CA HIS A 179 -16.32 9.33 -12.73
C HIS A 179 -17.69 9.92 -12.39
N VAL A 180 -17.76 10.69 -11.31
CA VAL A 180 -18.96 11.43 -10.90
C VAL A 180 -18.55 12.86 -10.58
N GLY A 181 -19.12 13.83 -11.30
CA GLY A 181 -18.82 15.25 -11.07
C GLY A 181 -17.34 15.62 -11.19
N GLY A 182 -16.60 14.96 -12.08
CA GLY A 182 -15.15 15.16 -12.26
C GLY A 182 -14.25 14.45 -11.24
N SER A 183 -14.82 13.74 -10.26
CA SER A 183 -14.08 12.95 -9.28
C SER A 183 -14.15 11.46 -9.59
N LEU A 184 -13.04 10.74 -9.39
CA LEU A 184 -13.02 9.28 -9.44
C LEU A 184 -13.58 8.73 -8.13
N ILE A 185 -14.67 7.97 -8.24
CA ILE A 185 -15.32 7.29 -7.11
C ILE A 185 -15.09 5.79 -7.24
N GLY A 186 -14.69 5.15 -6.15
CA GLY A 186 -14.47 3.70 -6.08
C GLY A 186 -15.36 3.00 -5.04
N PRO A 187 -15.19 1.68 -4.89
CA PRO A 187 -16.05 0.82 -4.07
C PRO A 187 -15.56 0.68 -2.62
N PHE A 188 -14.52 1.39 -2.22
CA PHE A 188 -13.88 1.21 -0.91
C PHE A 188 -14.44 2.16 0.15
N THR A 189 -14.47 1.65 1.38
CA THR A 189 -14.67 2.42 2.61
C THR A 189 -13.47 2.18 3.50
N TYR A 190 -13.14 3.14 4.35
CA TYR A 190 -11.89 3.14 5.10
C TYR A 190 -12.13 3.02 6.61
N GLU A 191 -11.45 2.04 7.20
CA GLU A 191 -11.48 1.74 8.63
C GLU A 191 -10.04 1.74 9.18
N PRO A 192 -9.83 1.92 10.50
CA PRO A 192 -8.51 1.80 11.11
C PRO A 192 -7.87 0.43 10.88
N GLY A 193 -6.55 0.39 10.70
CA GLY A 193 -5.77 -0.83 10.55
C GLY A 193 -5.64 -1.35 9.12
N GLN A 194 -6.18 -0.63 8.14
CA GLN A 194 -6.10 -1.02 6.74
C GLN A 194 -4.78 -0.58 6.11
N LEU A 195 -4.29 -1.39 5.17
CA LEU A 195 -3.21 -1.07 4.25
C LEU A 195 -3.82 -0.72 2.88
N ILE A 196 -3.51 0.48 2.40
CA ILE A 196 -4.18 1.09 1.26
C ILE A 196 -3.16 1.63 0.25
N MET A 197 -3.41 1.47 -1.05
CA MET A 197 -2.54 2.03 -2.09
C MET A 197 -2.68 3.55 -2.17
N ALA A 198 -1.55 4.25 -2.15
CA ALA A 198 -1.49 5.62 -2.63
C ALA A 198 -1.51 5.63 -4.16
N ARG A 199 -1.94 6.75 -4.74
CA ARG A 199 -2.09 6.88 -6.19
C ARG A 199 -1.85 8.32 -6.65
N SER A 200 -1.66 8.52 -7.94
CA SER A 200 -1.68 9.87 -8.52
C SER A 200 -3.11 10.27 -8.90
N VAL A 201 -3.29 11.48 -9.44
CA VAL A 201 -4.61 11.90 -9.96
C VAL A 201 -5.03 10.99 -11.12
N GLY A 202 -6.29 10.58 -11.14
CA GLY A 202 -6.87 9.77 -12.22
C GLY A 202 -6.84 8.25 -11.98
N PRO A 203 -7.53 7.48 -12.83
CA PRO A 203 -7.64 6.04 -12.69
C PRO A 203 -6.32 5.31 -13.00
N ASN A 204 -6.17 4.09 -12.51
CA ASN A 204 -5.06 3.18 -12.84
C ASN A 204 -3.66 3.79 -12.58
N SER A 205 -3.53 4.53 -11.48
CA SER A 205 -2.37 5.38 -11.19
C SER A 205 -1.62 5.00 -9.90
N SER A 206 -2.04 3.92 -9.26
CA SER A 206 -1.33 3.31 -8.12
C SER A 206 -0.01 2.70 -8.61
N GLY A 207 1.01 2.71 -7.76
CA GLY A 207 2.34 2.16 -8.09
C GLY A 207 2.86 1.29 -6.95
N ALA A 208 3.73 1.85 -6.11
CA ALA A 208 4.30 1.18 -4.94
C ALA A 208 4.01 1.89 -3.61
N GLN A 209 3.79 3.20 -3.62
CA GLN A 209 3.48 3.92 -2.39
C GLN A 209 2.17 3.42 -1.78
N PHE A 210 2.16 3.32 -0.46
CA PHE A 210 1.02 2.89 0.33
C PHE A 210 0.83 3.82 1.52
N PHE A 211 -0.32 3.71 2.16
CA PHE A 211 -0.52 4.26 3.49
C PHE A 211 -1.30 3.29 4.38
N PHE A 212 -1.01 3.38 5.67
CA PHE A 212 -1.82 2.76 6.71
C PHE A 212 -2.87 3.74 7.20
N SER A 213 -4.04 3.24 7.58
CA SER A 213 -5.01 3.97 8.39
C SER A 213 -4.78 3.67 9.87
N SER A 214 -4.59 4.71 10.70
CA SER A 214 -4.31 4.56 12.13
C SER A 214 -5.50 4.91 13.01
N GLY A 215 -6.61 5.41 12.45
CA GLY A 215 -7.71 5.96 13.24
C GLY A 215 -8.97 6.24 12.42
N PRO A 216 -10.11 6.48 13.10
CA PRO A 216 -11.43 6.60 12.47
C PRO A 216 -11.57 7.82 11.55
N GLU A 217 -10.68 8.80 11.64
CA GLU A 217 -10.65 9.96 10.76
C GLU A 217 -10.46 9.58 9.28
N VAL A 218 -9.93 8.39 8.99
CA VAL A 218 -9.75 7.89 7.61
C VAL A 218 -11.06 7.79 6.84
N ALA A 219 -12.21 7.59 7.52
CA ALA A 219 -13.54 7.54 6.90
C ALA A 219 -13.90 8.85 6.14
N ARG A 220 -13.16 9.95 6.34
CA ARG A 220 -13.27 11.15 5.50
C ARG A 220 -12.95 10.90 4.02
N LEU A 221 -12.22 9.83 3.71
CA LEU A 221 -11.90 9.43 2.34
C LEU A 221 -13.05 8.65 1.67
N ASP A 222 -14.05 8.18 2.42
CA ASP A 222 -15.18 7.37 1.91
C ASP A 222 -15.98 8.08 0.81
N GLY A 223 -16.06 9.42 0.87
CA GLY A 223 -16.72 10.22 -0.15
C GLY A 223 -16.13 10.01 -1.55
N GLN A 224 -14.87 9.57 -1.65
CA GLN A 224 -14.23 9.15 -2.89
C GLN A 224 -14.14 7.63 -3.00
N GLY A 225 -13.75 6.93 -1.94
CA GLY A 225 -13.64 5.46 -1.95
C GLY A 225 -12.71 4.89 -3.03
N SER A 226 -11.78 5.70 -3.55
CA SER A 226 -11.00 5.42 -4.76
C SER A 226 -9.56 4.96 -4.52
N TYR A 227 -9.13 4.87 -3.27
CA TYR A 227 -7.87 4.22 -2.88
C TYR A 227 -8.14 2.73 -2.59
N ILE A 228 -7.29 1.87 -3.14
CA ILE A 228 -7.46 0.40 -3.09
C ILE A 228 -7.04 -0.10 -1.71
N VAL A 229 -7.98 -0.64 -0.94
CA VAL A 229 -7.67 -1.39 0.29
C VAL A 229 -7.23 -2.78 -0.11
N PHE A 230 -6.03 -3.20 0.33
CA PHE A 230 -5.45 -4.49 -0.07
C PHE A 230 -4.88 -5.31 1.10
N GLY A 231 -5.11 -4.87 2.34
CA GLY A 231 -4.81 -5.66 3.51
C GLY A 231 -5.29 -5.01 4.80
N GLU A 232 -5.23 -5.75 5.88
CA GLU A 232 -5.64 -5.31 7.21
C GLU A 232 -4.70 -5.89 8.28
N THR A 233 -4.40 -5.09 9.29
CA THR A 233 -3.58 -5.47 10.44
C THR A 233 -4.42 -5.99 11.60
N ASP A 234 -3.78 -6.70 12.53
CA ASP A 234 -4.41 -7.08 13.79
C ASP A 234 -4.42 -5.92 14.80
N ALA A 235 -4.96 -6.16 15.99
CA ALA A 235 -5.04 -5.14 17.02
C ALA A 235 -3.67 -4.65 17.52
N ASP A 236 -2.65 -5.52 17.48
CA ASP A 236 -1.30 -5.16 17.93
C ASP A 236 -0.63 -4.24 16.90
N GLY A 237 -0.75 -4.55 15.61
CA GLY A 237 -0.27 -3.67 14.55
C GLY A 237 -1.03 -2.33 14.52
N LEU A 238 -2.35 -2.32 14.77
CA LEU A 238 -3.10 -1.07 14.90
C LEU A 238 -2.58 -0.23 16.07
N ALA A 239 -2.26 -0.83 17.22
CA ALA A 239 -1.69 -0.10 18.35
C ALA A 239 -0.33 0.54 18.01
N VAL A 240 0.50 -0.12 17.19
CA VAL A 240 1.75 0.46 16.68
C VAL A 240 1.46 1.68 15.79
N LEU A 241 0.50 1.59 14.87
CA LEU A 241 0.10 2.69 14.00
C LEU A 241 -0.46 3.88 14.79
N GLU A 242 -1.27 3.63 15.82
CA GLU A 242 -1.78 4.68 16.72
C GLU A 242 -0.64 5.39 17.47
N ASN A 243 0.37 4.64 17.93
CA ASN A 243 1.55 5.20 18.58
C ASN A 243 2.38 6.05 17.61
N MET A 244 2.61 5.57 16.38
CA MET A 244 3.26 6.33 15.32
C MET A 244 2.54 7.65 15.06
N MET A 245 1.21 7.65 14.94
CA MET A 245 0.43 8.88 14.75
C MET A 245 0.60 9.88 15.90
N GLY A 246 0.81 9.38 17.13
CA GLY A 246 1.14 10.21 18.31
C GLY A 246 2.49 10.92 18.24
N LEU A 247 3.36 10.55 17.29
CA LEU A 247 4.63 11.21 17.02
C LEU A 247 4.52 12.41 16.09
N TYR A 248 3.33 12.72 15.56
CA TYR A 248 3.15 13.88 14.69
C TYR A 248 3.45 15.20 15.42
N GLU A 249 4.25 16.04 14.78
CA GLU A 249 4.47 17.44 15.12
C GLU A 249 4.13 18.36 13.95
N VAL A 250 3.54 19.51 14.29
CA VAL A 250 3.25 20.55 13.31
C VAL A 250 4.56 21.21 12.89
N ASP A 251 4.79 21.23 11.59
CA ASP A 251 5.91 21.92 10.97
C ASP A 251 5.39 22.61 9.70
N PRO A 252 5.17 23.94 9.75
CA PRO A 252 4.69 24.69 8.60
C PRO A 252 5.67 24.71 7.42
N SER A 253 6.94 24.36 7.63
CA SER A 253 7.93 24.27 6.56
C SER A 253 7.88 22.93 5.80
N SER A 254 7.28 21.90 6.41
CA SER A 254 7.03 20.63 5.77
C SER A 254 5.95 20.76 4.68
N PRO A 255 6.12 20.15 3.50
CA PRO A 255 5.08 20.11 2.46
C PRO A 255 3.80 19.37 2.92
N TYR A 256 3.87 18.65 4.04
CA TYR A 256 2.75 17.92 4.63
C TYR A 256 2.10 18.69 5.80
N GLY A 257 2.58 19.90 6.11
CA GLY A 257 2.14 20.71 7.26
C GLY A 257 2.63 20.20 8.63
N GLY A 258 3.46 19.16 8.61
CA GLY A 258 4.04 18.51 9.77
C GLY A 258 4.76 17.22 9.40
N GLY A 259 5.13 16.45 10.40
CA GLY A 259 5.83 15.17 10.22
C GLY A 259 6.06 14.47 11.55
N PRO A 260 6.63 13.26 11.53
CA PRO A 260 7.01 12.57 12.77
C PRO A 260 8.16 13.32 13.47
N LYS A 261 8.19 13.26 14.81
CA LYS A 261 9.25 13.82 15.69
C LYS A 261 10.66 13.38 15.35
N HIS A 262 10.77 12.20 14.76
CA HIS A 262 12.01 11.57 14.31
C HIS A 262 11.68 10.69 13.10
N GLU A 263 12.70 10.27 12.37
CA GLU A 263 12.50 9.40 11.20
C GLU A 263 11.91 8.05 11.61
N ILE A 264 10.78 7.70 11.01
CA ILE A 264 10.18 6.38 11.15
C ILE A 264 10.59 5.57 9.91
N THR A 265 11.40 4.53 10.13
CA THR A 265 11.95 3.71 9.04
C THR A 265 11.28 2.34 9.01
N VAL A 266 10.87 1.91 7.82
CA VAL A 266 10.59 0.51 7.49
C VAL A 266 11.93 -0.15 7.19
N ARG A 267 12.46 -0.90 8.15
CA ARG A 267 13.74 -1.61 8.02
C ARG A 267 13.60 -2.74 7.01
N SER A 268 12.51 -3.47 7.08
CA SER A 268 12.19 -4.47 6.05
C SER A 268 10.70 -4.76 5.95
N VAL A 269 10.30 -5.24 4.78
CA VAL A 269 9.01 -5.93 4.60
C VAL A 269 9.26 -7.38 4.24
N THR A 270 8.74 -8.31 5.04
CA THR A 270 8.84 -9.76 4.80
C THR A 270 7.47 -10.32 4.44
N ILE A 271 7.40 -11.09 3.35
CA ILE A 271 6.18 -11.79 2.96
C ILE A 271 6.22 -13.22 3.50
N THR A 272 5.19 -13.58 4.27
CA THR A 272 4.94 -14.98 4.67
C THR A 272 3.66 -15.47 4.00
N SER A 273 3.63 -16.77 3.68
CA SER A 273 2.46 -17.39 3.04
C SER A 273 2.10 -18.69 3.76
N THR A 274 0.82 -18.90 4.05
CA THR A 274 0.31 -20.17 4.59
C THR A 274 -0.71 -20.76 3.63
N LYS A 275 -0.64 -22.07 3.41
CA LYS A 275 -1.69 -22.80 2.69
C LYS A 275 -2.74 -23.25 3.70
N GLY A 276 -3.99 -22.96 3.39
CA GLY A 276 -5.16 -23.50 4.10
C GLY A 276 -5.36 -24.98 3.84
#